data_AF-A0A661M2I5-F1
#
_entry.id   AF-A0A661M2I5-F1
#
_cell.length_a   1.000
_cell.length_b   1.000
_cell.length_c   1.000
_cell.angle_alpha   90.00
_cell.angle_beta   90.00
_cell.angle_gamma   90.00
#
_symmetry.space_group_name_H-M   'P 1'
#
loop_
_entity.id
_entity.type
_entity.pdbx_description
1 polymer ?
#
loop_
_entity_poly.entity_id
_entity_poly.type
_entity_poly.pdbx_seq_one_letter_code
_entity_poly.pdbx_strand_id
1 'polypeptide(L)'
;MYDFLLTAEEKAVRDEAKRFVREEVSSAFLRQMDRDEVVYPREFVERLAAHNLRGIRFPEKWGGRGLNWVADVAATEEIGCLGMALGCAFVMPSIVGEALDKFGTDEQKEKYLKPYLEGKLVAAEALTEPRG
;
A
#
# COMPACT_ATOMS: atom_id res chain seq x y z
N MET A 1 -2.07 -17.69 0.08
CA MET A 1 -3.52 -17.86 -0.08
C MET A 1 -3.76 -18.95 -1.13
N TYR A 2 -4.80 -19.77 -0.98
CA TYR A 2 -5.04 -20.82 -1.99
C TYR A 2 -5.65 -20.23 -3.26
N ASP A 3 -5.07 -20.53 -4.42
CA ASP A 3 -5.49 -20.01 -5.73
C ASP A 3 -6.97 -20.24 -6.04
N PHE A 4 -7.56 -21.34 -5.58
CA PHE A 4 -8.97 -21.64 -5.85
C PHE A 4 -9.95 -20.75 -5.06
N LEU A 5 -9.48 -20.03 -4.04
CA LEU A 5 -10.29 -19.09 -3.26
C LEU A 5 -10.38 -17.70 -3.90
N LEU A 6 -9.54 -17.42 -4.89
CA LEU A 6 -9.45 -16.11 -5.52
C LEU A 6 -10.23 -16.04 -6.83
N THR A 7 -10.94 -14.93 -7.02
CA THR A 7 -11.51 -14.55 -8.31
C THR A 7 -10.41 -14.21 -9.32
N ALA A 8 -10.77 -14.05 -10.59
CA ALA A 8 -9.81 -13.65 -11.63
C ALA A 8 -9.20 -12.26 -11.37
N GLU A 9 -10.01 -11.32 -10.88
CA GLU A 9 -9.57 -9.95 -10.57
C GLU A 9 -8.60 -9.94 -9.37
N GLU A 10 -8.90 -10.69 -8.31
CA GLU A 10 -8.01 -10.81 -7.15
C GLU A 10 -6.69 -11.51 -7.51
N LYS A 11 -6.73 -12.53 -8.39
CA LYS A 11 -5.51 -13.16 -8.94
C LYS A 11 -4.67 -12.18 -9.73
N ALA A 12 -5.30 -11.36 -10.57
CA ALA A 12 -4.59 -10.36 -11.35
C ALA A 12 -3.84 -9.36 -10.45
N VAL A 13 -4.49 -8.87 -9.39
CA VAL A 13 -3.88 -7.97 -8.40
C VAL A 13 -2.70 -8.63 -7.67
N ARG A 14 -2.88 -9.88 -7.22
CA ARG A 14 -1.80 -10.65 -6.61
C ARG A 14 -0.62 -10.80 -7.57
N ASP A 15 -0.88 -11.18 -8.82
CA ASP A 15 0.17 -11.43 -9.82
C ASP A 15 0.90 -10.13 -10.21
N GLU A 16 0.20 -8.99 -10.22
CA GLU A 16 0.80 -7.65 -10.34
C GLU A 16 1.71 -7.33 -9.15
N ALA A 17 1.24 -7.52 -7.92
CA ALA A 17 2.04 -7.31 -6.72
C ALA A 17 3.28 -8.22 -6.68
N LYS A 18 3.11 -9.49 -7.09
CA LYS A 18 4.20 -10.46 -7.21
C LYS A 18 5.25 -10.06 -8.23
N ARG A 19 4.84 -9.53 -9.39
CA ARG A 19 5.77 -8.97 -10.39
C ARG A 19 6.48 -7.75 -9.82
N PHE A 20 5.75 -6.82 -9.21
CA PHE A 20 6.32 -5.63 -8.57
C PHE A 20 7.42 -6.01 -7.56
N VAL A 21 7.14 -6.95 -6.65
CA VAL A 21 8.12 -7.45 -5.67
C VAL A 21 9.40 -7.97 -6.34
N ARG A 22 9.27 -8.69 -7.45
CA ARG A 22 10.40 -9.31 -8.16
C ARG A 22 11.20 -8.34 -9.01
N GLU A 23 10.53 -7.41 -9.66
CA GLU A 23 11.09 -6.57 -10.72
C GLU A 23 11.51 -5.19 -10.18
N GLU A 24 10.77 -4.64 -9.22
CA GLU A 24 11.02 -3.31 -8.67
C GLU A 24 11.91 -3.38 -7.41
N VAL A 25 11.71 -4.35 -6.53
CA VAL A 25 12.39 -4.33 -5.22
C VAL A 25 13.67 -5.14 -5.25
N SER A 26 14.79 -4.45 -5.44
CA SER A 26 16.11 -5.11 -5.44
C SER A 26 16.52 -5.58 -4.05
N SER A 27 17.23 -6.72 -4.00
CA SER A 27 17.83 -7.20 -2.74
C SER A 27 18.92 -6.26 -2.19
N ALA A 28 19.48 -5.37 -3.02
CA ALA A 28 20.41 -4.34 -2.57
C ALA A 28 19.68 -3.28 -1.72
N PHE A 29 18.51 -2.81 -2.19
CA PHE A 29 17.67 -1.86 -1.46
C PHE A 29 17.29 -2.39 -0.07
N LEU A 30 16.86 -3.65 0.03
CA LEU A 30 16.55 -4.29 1.31
C LEU A 30 17.76 -4.27 2.27
N ARG A 31 18.95 -4.62 1.77
CA ARG A 31 20.17 -4.59 2.58
C ARG A 31 20.61 -3.18 2.98
N GLN A 32 20.27 -2.15 2.21
CA GLN A 32 20.50 -0.76 2.58
C GLN A 32 19.57 -0.33 3.72
N MET A 33 18.30 -0.76 3.69
CA MET A 33 17.37 -0.57 4.81
C MET A 33 17.88 -1.24 6.08
N ASP A 34 18.36 -2.50 6.00
CA ASP A 34 18.91 -3.22 7.16
C ASP A 34 20.15 -2.55 7.78
N ARG A 35 20.88 -1.74 7.01
CA ARG A 35 22.05 -0.97 7.47
C ARG A 35 21.72 0.48 7.84
N ASP A 36 20.44 0.84 7.90
CA ASP A 36 19.96 2.20 8.15
C ASP A 36 20.45 3.26 7.13
N GLU A 37 20.93 2.84 5.96
CA GLU A 37 21.28 3.74 4.85
C GLU A 37 20.00 4.31 4.19
N VAL A 38 18.89 3.56 4.28
CA VAL A 38 17.55 3.98 3.90
C VAL A 38 16.64 3.90 5.13
N VAL A 39 16.40 5.05 5.77
CA VAL A 39 15.59 5.14 6.99
C VAL A 39 14.08 5.10 6.70
N TYR A 40 13.65 5.70 5.58
CA TYR A 40 12.26 5.62 5.12
C TYR A 40 12.22 5.24 3.63
N PRO A 41 11.41 4.22 3.25
CA PRO A 41 11.40 3.68 1.90
C PRO A 41 10.53 4.53 0.94
N ARG A 42 10.86 5.82 0.78
CA ARG A 42 10.12 6.75 -0.09
C ARG A 42 10.03 6.27 -1.53
N GLU A 43 11.15 5.82 -2.09
CA GLU A 43 11.22 5.31 -3.47
C GLU A 43 10.28 4.12 -3.69
N PHE A 44 10.18 3.21 -2.71
CA PHE A 44 9.24 2.09 -2.76
C PHE A 44 7.78 2.56 -2.76
N VAL A 45 7.45 3.54 -1.92
CA VAL A 45 6.10 4.13 -1.86
C VAL A 45 5.71 4.80 -3.17
N GLU A 46 6.60 5.58 -3.76
CA GLU A 46 6.39 6.26 -5.03
C GLU A 46 6.23 5.26 -6.19
N ARG A 47 7.02 4.17 -6.18
CA ARG A 47 6.86 3.09 -7.17
C ARG A 47 5.56 2.31 -7.02
N LEU A 48 5.14 1.99 -5.80
CA LEU A 48 3.81 1.40 -5.58
C LEU A 48 2.68 2.29 -6.14
N ALA A 49 2.80 3.61 -5.97
CA ALA A 49 1.84 4.56 -6.53
C ALA A 49 1.85 4.55 -8.06
N ALA A 50 3.04 4.53 -8.68
CA ALA A 50 3.19 4.46 -10.14
C ALA A 50 2.57 3.18 -10.75
N HIS A 51 2.57 2.08 -10.00
CA HIS A 51 1.92 0.82 -10.39
C HIS A 51 0.44 0.72 -9.95
N ASN A 52 -0.13 1.78 -9.37
CA ASN A 52 -1.49 1.81 -8.82
C ASN A 52 -1.76 0.67 -7.80
N LEU A 53 -0.76 0.32 -6.99
CA LEU A 53 -0.86 -0.72 -5.96
C LEU A 53 -1.20 -0.16 -4.57
N ARG A 54 -1.12 1.16 -4.35
CA ARG A 54 -1.49 1.79 -3.06
C ARG A 54 -3.00 1.93 -2.86
N GLY A 55 -3.75 2.03 -3.96
CA GLY A 55 -5.15 2.43 -4.00
C GLY A 55 -6.15 1.30 -4.24
N ILE A 56 -5.76 0.03 -4.00
CA ILE A 56 -6.51 -1.15 -4.49
C ILE A 56 -8.01 -1.09 -4.18
N ARG A 57 -8.38 -0.72 -2.96
CA ARG A 57 -9.80 -0.69 -2.55
C ARG A 57 -10.47 0.67 -2.66
N PHE A 58 -9.69 1.72 -2.91
CA PHE A 58 -10.21 3.08 -2.89
C PHE A 58 -11.00 3.39 -4.16
N PRO A 59 -12.02 4.25 -4.10
CA PRO A 59 -12.76 4.66 -5.28
C PRO A 59 -11.86 5.24 -6.37
N GLU A 60 -12.17 4.94 -7.64
CA GLU A 60 -11.43 5.47 -8.79
C GLU A 60 -11.41 7.00 -8.82
N LYS A 61 -12.46 7.67 -8.32
CA LYS A 61 -12.52 9.14 -8.24
C LYS A 61 -11.37 9.75 -7.43
N TRP A 62 -10.79 8.99 -6.51
CA TRP A 62 -9.65 9.41 -5.69
C TRP A 62 -8.31 8.81 -6.16
N GLY A 63 -8.29 8.13 -7.31
CA GLY A 63 -7.11 7.47 -7.85
C GLY A 63 -6.89 6.03 -7.35
N GLY A 64 -7.93 5.39 -6.81
CA GLY A 64 -7.89 3.97 -6.47
C GLY A 64 -8.38 3.04 -7.58
N ARG A 65 -8.62 1.77 -7.25
CA ARG A 65 -9.07 0.72 -8.19
C ARG A 65 -10.48 0.16 -7.91
N GLY A 66 -11.11 0.57 -6.81
CA GLY A 66 -12.47 0.16 -6.44
C GLY A 66 -12.64 -1.34 -6.15
N LEU A 67 -11.55 -2.05 -5.83
CA LEU A 67 -11.59 -3.49 -5.54
C LEU A 67 -11.89 -3.77 -4.06
N ASN A 68 -11.85 -5.05 -3.68
CA ASN A 68 -12.29 -5.52 -2.37
C ASN A 68 -11.11 -5.86 -1.43
N TRP A 69 -11.45 -6.23 -0.19
CA TRP A 69 -10.47 -6.68 0.83
C TRP A 69 -9.65 -7.90 0.43
N VAL A 70 -10.23 -8.84 -0.32
CA VAL A 70 -9.52 -10.05 -0.74
C VAL A 70 -8.41 -9.67 -1.71
N ALA A 71 -8.64 -8.75 -2.65
CA ALA A 71 -7.63 -8.26 -3.57
C ALA A 71 -6.48 -7.53 -2.85
N ASP A 72 -6.82 -6.68 -1.88
CA ASP A 72 -5.83 -5.93 -1.07
C ASP A 72 -4.96 -6.86 -0.22
N VAL A 73 -5.58 -7.86 0.43
CA VAL A 73 -4.87 -8.86 1.22
C VAL A 73 -4.02 -9.78 0.32
N ALA A 74 -4.50 -10.12 -0.87
CA ALA A 74 -3.72 -10.91 -1.82
C ALA A 74 -2.46 -10.17 -2.30
N ALA A 75 -2.54 -8.86 -2.53
CA ALA A 75 -1.34 -8.05 -2.77
C ALA A 75 -0.44 -7.94 -1.53
N THR A 76 -1.04 -7.77 -0.34
CA THR A 76 -0.32 -7.66 0.93
C THR A 76 0.53 -8.92 1.20
N GLU A 77 0.02 -10.11 0.87
CA GLU A 77 0.76 -11.37 1.01
C GLU A 77 2.06 -11.37 0.22
N GLU A 78 2.02 -10.92 -1.04
CA GLU A 78 3.21 -10.88 -1.90
C GLU A 78 4.20 -9.79 -1.42
N ILE A 79 3.70 -8.60 -1.05
CA ILE A 79 4.53 -7.51 -0.52
C ILE A 79 5.19 -7.90 0.81
N GLY A 80 4.48 -8.68 1.64
CA GLY A 80 4.97 -9.15 2.93
C GLY A 80 6.25 -9.99 2.85
N CYS A 81 6.54 -10.60 1.70
CA CYS A 81 7.81 -11.31 1.45
C CYS A 81 9.04 -10.41 1.54
N LEU A 82 8.88 -9.08 1.45
CA LEU A 82 9.96 -8.10 1.52
C LEU A 82 10.34 -7.70 2.96
N GLY A 83 9.60 -8.17 3.97
CA GLY A 83 9.83 -7.86 5.38
C GLY A 83 8.88 -6.80 5.94
N MET A 84 8.91 -6.66 7.27
CA MET A 84 7.89 -5.92 8.02
C MET A 84 7.83 -4.43 7.65
N ALA A 85 8.98 -3.76 7.49
CA ALA A 85 9.00 -2.32 7.22
C ALA A 85 8.25 -1.94 5.93
N LEU A 86 8.47 -2.70 4.85
CA LEU A 86 7.81 -2.46 3.56
C LEU A 86 6.36 -2.93 3.57
N GLY A 87 6.06 -4.05 4.24
CA GLY A 87 4.69 -4.50 4.48
C GLY A 87 3.86 -3.43 5.22
N CYS A 88 4.40 -2.87 6.31
CA CYS A 88 3.78 -1.77 7.03
C CYS A 88 3.55 -0.55 6.13
N ALA A 89 4.55 -0.12 5.38
CA ALA A 89 4.42 1.01 4.46
C ALA A 89 3.35 0.80 3.37
N PHE A 90 3.18 -0.45 2.92
CA PHE A 90 2.17 -0.85 1.93
C PHE A 90 0.75 -0.81 2.49
N VAL A 91 0.52 -1.26 3.73
CA VAL A 91 -0.83 -1.32 4.33
C VAL A 91 -1.31 0.00 4.94
N MET A 92 -0.43 1.00 5.09
CA MET A 92 -0.81 2.31 5.66
C MET A 92 -2.04 2.97 4.99
N PRO A 93 -2.28 2.85 3.66
CA PRO A 93 -3.53 3.29 3.04
C PRO A 93 -4.76 2.61 3.63
N SER A 94 -4.72 1.30 3.86
CA SER A 94 -5.81 0.54 4.47
C SER A 94 -6.11 0.91 5.93
N ILE A 95 -5.23 1.70 6.57
CA ILE A 95 -5.43 2.24 7.93
C ILE A 95 -5.88 3.70 7.83
N VAL A 96 -4.95 4.60 7.45
CA VAL A 96 -5.19 6.05 7.49
C VAL A 96 -6.02 6.52 6.31
N GLY A 97 -5.79 5.95 5.13
CA GLY A 97 -6.57 6.25 3.92
C GLY A 97 -8.03 5.82 4.08
N GLU A 98 -8.27 4.66 4.71
CA GLU A 98 -9.61 4.14 4.97
C GLU A 98 -10.42 5.11 5.86
N ALA A 99 -9.80 5.68 6.90
CA ALA A 99 -10.45 6.67 7.75
C ALA A 99 -10.84 7.93 6.95
N LEU A 100 -9.93 8.42 6.10
CA LEU A 100 -10.23 9.55 5.22
C LEU A 100 -11.34 9.24 4.21
N ASP A 101 -11.34 8.05 3.60
CA ASP A 101 -12.33 7.69 2.60
C ASP A 101 -13.73 7.49 3.19
N LYS A 102 -13.82 6.90 4.39
CA LYS A 102 -15.11 6.67 5.07
C LYS A 102 -15.68 7.92 5.71
N PHE A 103 -14.85 8.71 6.38
CA PHE A 103 -15.32 9.77 7.27
C PHE A 103 -14.97 11.18 6.80
N GLY A 104 -14.05 11.32 5.85
CA GLY A 104 -13.68 12.62 5.30
C GLY A 104 -14.76 13.22 4.41
N THR A 105 -14.76 14.54 4.29
CA THR A 105 -15.49 15.25 3.24
C THR A 105 -14.79 15.08 1.89
N ASP A 106 -15.47 15.38 0.79
CA ASP A 106 -14.87 15.30 -0.54
C ASP A 106 -13.69 16.29 -0.68
N GLU A 107 -13.74 17.46 -0.02
CA GLU A 107 -12.60 18.40 0.02
C GLU A 107 -11.40 17.82 0.79
N GLN A 108 -11.64 17.10 1.89
CA GLN A 108 -10.58 16.43 2.63
C GLN A 108 -9.97 15.28 1.82
N LYS A 109 -10.77 14.52 1.08
CA LYS A 109 -10.28 13.42 0.24
C LYS A 109 -9.47 13.93 -0.95
N GLU A 110 -9.92 14.98 -1.62
CA GLU A 110 -9.16 15.60 -2.71
C GLU A 110 -7.82 16.18 -2.20
N LYS A 111 -7.84 16.82 -1.02
CA LYS A 111 -6.64 17.42 -0.43
C LYS A 111 -5.65 16.42 0.15
N TYR A 112 -6.12 15.32 0.74
CA TYR A 112 -5.28 14.40 1.51
C TYR A 112 -5.25 12.97 0.96
N LEU A 113 -6.40 12.37 0.67
CA LEU A 113 -6.47 10.97 0.23
C LEU A 113 -5.85 10.79 -1.15
N LYS A 114 -6.27 11.59 -2.13
CA LYS A 114 -5.77 11.49 -3.50
C LYS A 114 -4.25 11.65 -3.61
N PRO A 115 -3.62 12.73 -3.11
CA PRO A 115 -2.16 12.85 -3.16
C PRO A 115 -1.42 11.81 -2.31
N TYR A 116 -2.08 11.21 -1.32
CA TYR A 116 -1.53 10.09 -0.55
C TYR A 116 -1.54 8.76 -1.32
N LEU A 117 -2.58 8.50 -2.11
CA LEU A 117 -2.62 7.35 -3.04
C LEU A 117 -1.64 7.52 -4.20
N GLU A 118 -1.43 8.76 -4.65
CA GLU A 118 -0.39 9.13 -5.63
C GLU A 118 1.05 9.07 -5.08
N GLY A 119 1.24 8.74 -3.80
CA GLY A 119 2.56 8.64 -3.17
C GLY A 119 3.25 9.98 -2.90
N LYS A 120 2.58 11.12 -3.16
CA LYS A 120 3.11 12.47 -2.90
C LYS A 120 3.11 12.82 -1.42
N LEU A 121 2.16 12.27 -0.68
CA LEU A 121 2.09 12.37 0.78
C LEU A 121 2.44 11.03 1.43
N VAL A 122 2.89 11.13 2.68
CA VAL A 122 3.02 10.00 3.59
C VAL A 122 2.09 10.26 4.78
N ALA A 123 1.56 9.20 5.36
CA ALA A 123 0.66 9.28 6.50
C ALA A 123 1.14 8.39 7.63
N ALA A 124 0.76 8.75 8.84
CA ALA A 124 1.01 7.98 10.05
C ALA A 124 -0.27 7.96 10.88
N GLU A 125 -0.46 6.89 11.64
CA GLU A 125 -1.52 6.78 12.62
C GLU A 125 -0.93 7.07 14.00
N ALA A 126 -1.56 7.97 14.75
CA ALA A 126 -1.16 8.34 16.11
C ALA A 126 -2.23 7.85 17.10
N LEU A 127 -2.36 6.52 17.22
CA LEU A 127 -3.34 5.88 18.10
C LEU A 127 -2.75 5.56 19.48
N THR A 128 -1.53 5.01 19.52
CA THR A 128 -0.93 4.51 20.76
C THR A 128 -0.49 5.65 21.68
N GLU A 129 -0.98 5.62 22.93
CA GLU A 129 -0.57 6.52 24.00
C GLU A 129 0.24 5.76 25.08
N PRO A 130 1.02 6.45 25.94
CA PRO A 130 1.89 5.78 26.93
C PRO A 130 1.20 4.84 27.92
N ARG A 131 -0.13 4.87 28.05
CA ARG A 131 -0.88 4.11 29.06
C ARG A 131 -1.96 3.16 28.52
N GLY A 132 -2.17 3.12 27.20
CA GLY A 132 -3.23 2.32 26.57
C GLY A 132 -4.62 2.94 26.68
#